data_AF-A0A7S1B8Y0-F1
#
_entry.id   AF-A0A7S1B8Y0-F1
#
_cell.length_a   1.000
_cell.length_b   1.000
_cell.length_c   1.000
_cell.angle_alpha   90.00
_cell.angle_beta   90.00
_cell.angle_gamma   90.00
#
_symmetry.space_group_name_H-M   'P 1'
#
loop_
_entity.id
_entity.type
_entity.pdbx_description
1 polymer ?
#
loop_
_entity_poly.entity_id
_entity_poly.type
_entity_poly.pdbx_seq_one_letter_code
_entity_poly.pdbx_strand_id
1 'polypeptide(L)'
;SLGSTTPPIMREVKLPLNLSDSEVWPSHIFSVAGTCVTRLLMGPACDKFGARIVTVCVLWISAVPVAFTGVVQNAAGLNALRLVIGFAGGAFVTCQYWSSRMFTREMAGTANAIVAGWGNLGGGAAQIVVGSVLFPLFKIIYRAGGHLDEVHASALSWRTVCILPSLATILVGIWILRASDDAPRGNYKQLKKAGWMPEVKVYENFKYAALNLNTWMLAIQYACCFGVELTMTNGAASYFYEIFDLPTEQAAAIASIFGFLNI
;
A
#
# COMPACT_ATOMS: atom_id res chain seq x y z
N SER A 1 1.30 0.55 -2.79
CA SER A 1 -0.05 1.10 -2.57
C SER A 1 -1.13 0.00 -2.39
N LEU A 2 -0.84 -1.20 -1.85
CA LEU A 2 -1.88 -2.25 -1.72
C LEU A 2 -3.07 -1.86 -0.80
N GLY A 3 -2.89 -0.91 0.12
CA GLY A 3 -3.99 -0.36 0.93
C GLY A 3 -5.00 0.48 0.14
N SER A 4 -4.69 0.91 -1.10
CA SER A 4 -5.54 1.79 -1.91
C SER A 4 -6.39 1.05 -2.95
N THR A 5 -6.36 -0.28 -3.01
CA THR A 5 -7.18 -1.08 -3.93
C THR A 5 -8.61 -1.28 -3.44
N THR A 6 -8.83 -1.22 -2.13
CA THR A 6 -10.13 -1.46 -1.49
C THR A 6 -11.04 -0.22 -1.40
N PRO A 7 -10.54 1.01 -1.23
CA PRO A 7 -11.36 2.23 -1.23
C PRO A 7 -12.32 2.39 -2.43
N PRO A 8 -11.92 2.15 -3.71
CA PRO A 8 -12.83 2.37 -4.84
C PRO A 8 -13.99 1.36 -4.89
N ILE A 9 -13.83 0.18 -4.27
CA ILE A 9 -14.83 -0.90 -4.27
C ILE A 9 -15.45 -1.12 -2.88
N MET A 10 -15.18 -0.25 -1.91
CA MET A 10 -15.61 -0.43 -0.52
C MET A 10 -17.13 -0.60 -0.39
N ARG A 11 -17.90 0.13 -1.20
CA ARG A 11 -19.37 0.00 -1.24
C ARG A 11 -19.82 -1.42 -1.60
N GLU A 12 -19.18 -2.02 -2.60
CA GLU A 12 -19.48 -3.38 -3.09
C GLU A 12 -19.01 -4.45 -2.10
N VAL A 13 -18.07 -4.11 -1.21
CA VAL A 13 -17.66 -4.94 -0.06
C VAL A 13 -18.63 -4.79 1.11
N LYS A 14 -19.21 -3.60 1.31
CA LYS A 14 -20.15 -3.29 2.40
C LYS A 14 -21.48 -4.04 2.24
N LEU A 15 -22.03 -4.07 1.02
CA LEU A 15 -23.36 -4.65 0.74
C LEU A 15 -23.45 -6.16 1.08
N PRO A 16 -22.51 -7.03 0.67
CA PRO A 16 -22.59 -8.46 0.95
C PRO A 16 -22.20 -8.84 2.38
N LEU A 17 -21.48 -7.96 3.08
CA LEU A 17 -21.06 -8.16 4.47
C LEU A 17 -22.02 -7.51 5.48
N ASN A 18 -23.05 -6.81 5.00
CA ASN A 18 -24.02 -6.06 5.79
C ASN A 18 -23.36 -5.13 6.83
N LEU A 19 -22.26 -4.49 6.44
CA LEU A 19 -21.45 -3.63 7.32
C LEU A 19 -22.09 -2.25 7.49
N SER A 20 -22.08 -1.72 8.71
CA SER A 20 -22.42 -0.32 8.97
C SER A 20 -21.28 0.63 8.56
N ASP A 21 -21.58 1.89 8.22
CA ASP A 21 -20.55 2.93 8.01
C ASP A 21 -19.66 3.12 9.25
N SER A 22 -20.24 2.89 10.44
CA SER A 22 -19.51 2.90 11.70
C SER A 22 -18.50 1.75 11.84
N GLU A 23 -18.64 0.67 11.08
CA GLU A 23 -17.70 -0.47 11.07
C GLU A 23 -16.66 -0.38 9.97
N VAL A 24 -16.95 0.35 8.88
CA VAL A 24 -16.01 0.61 7.79
C VAL A 24 -14.89 1.54 8.24
N TRP A 25 -15.21 2.58 9.03
CA TRP A 25 -14.21 3.57 9.48
C TRP A 25 -13.06 2.96 10.33
N PRO A 26 -13.34 2.11 11.34
CA PRO A 26 -12.30 1.37 12.06
C PRO A 26 -11.35 0.59 11.14
N SER A 27 -11.86 0.01 10.05
CA SER A 27 -11.05 -0.79 9.12
C SER A 27 -9.94 0.03 8.44
N HIS A 28 -10.18 1.31 8.18
CA HIS A 28 -9.16 2.23 7.68
C HIS A 28 -8.13 2.52 8.77
N ILE A 29 -8.59 2.82 10.00
CA ILE A 29 -7.71 3.10 11.15
C ILE A 29 -6.76 1.91 11.40
N PHE A 30 -7.27 0.67 11.36
CA PHE A 30 -6.43 -0.52 11.51
C PHE A 30 -5.36 -0.63 10.41
N SER A 31 -5.69 -0.34 9.16
CA SER A 31 -4.71 -0.32 8.06
C SER A 31 -3.62 0.73 8.26
N VAL A 32 -3.98 1.92 8.76
CA VAL A 32 -3.03 3.00 9.06
C VAL A 32 -2.17 2.66 10.26
N ALA A 33 -2.75 2.10 11.31
CA ALA A 33 -2.02 1.63 12.49
C ALA A 33 -0.96 0.59 12.10
N GLY A 34 -1.34 -0.39 11.28
CA GLY A 34 -0.41 -1.37 10.71
C GLY A 34 0.72 -0.70 9.95
N THR A 35 0.39 0.28 9.09
CA THR A 35 1.39 1.06 8.36
C THR A 35 2.38 1.78 9.29
N CYS A 36 1.89 2.48 10.32
CA CYS A 36 2.73 3.20 11.27
C CYS A 36 3.71 2.27 11.98
N VAL A 37 3.22 1.13 12.48
CA VAL A 37 4.05 0.11 13.14
C VAL A 37 5.12 -0.41 12.19
N THR A 38 4.73 -0.79 10.97
CA THR A 38 5.70 -1.33 10.00
C THR A 38 6.72 -0.29 9.59
N ARG A 39 6.35 0.98 9.42
CA ARG A 39 7.31 2.04 9.08
C ARG A 39 8.41 2.21 10.14
N LEU A 40 8.08 2.08 11.43
CA LEU A 40 9.06 2.13 12.52
C LEU A 40 9.99 0.91 12.50
N LEU A 41 9.48 -0.27 12.15
CA LEU A 41 10.25 -1.53 12.13
C LEU A 41 11.11 -1.69 10.88
N MET A 42 10.69 -1.15 9.73
CA MET A 42 11.39 -1.36 8.45
C MET A 42 12.72 -0.64 8.36
N GLY A 43 12.91 0.49 9.04
CA GLY A 43 14.21 1.18 9.10
C GLY A 43 15.31 0.28 9.66
N PRO A 44 15.18 -0.18 10.92
CA PRO A 44 16.11 -1.13 11.52
C PRO A 44 16.27 -2.45 10.73
N ALA A 45 15.18 -2.93 10.14
CA ALA A 45 15.22 -4.13 9.32
C ALA A 45 16.11 -3.93 8.07
N CYS A 46 15.98 -2.79 7.38
CA CYS A 46 16.81 -2.45 6.22
C CYS A 46 18.29 -2.33 6.60
N ASP A 47 18.59 -1.72 7.75
CA ASP A 47 19.96 -1.60 8.25
C ASP A 47 20.62 -2.96 8.50
N LYS A 48 19.87 -3.96 8.98
CA LYS A 48 20.40 -5.28 9.32
C LYS A 48 20.42 -6.26 8.15
N PHE A 49 19.39 -6.26 7.31
CA PHE A 49 19.14 -7.29 6.30
C PHE A 49 19.28 -6.81 4.85
N GLY A 50 19.38 -5.50 4.62
CA GLY A 50 19.42 -4.91 3.28
C GLY A 50 18.04 -4.59 2.73
N ALA A 51 17.97 -3.57 1.89
CA ALA A 51 16.71 -3.03 1.40
C ALA A 51 15.97 -3.98 0.44
N ARG A 52 16.69 -4.81 -0.33
CA ARG A 52 16.10 -5.71 -1.32
C ARG A 52 15.27 -6.80 -0.66
N ILE A 53 15.86 -7.52 0.30
CA ILE A 53 15.20 -8.62 0.99
C ILE A 53 14.01 -8.09 1.81
N VAL A 54 14.21 -6.98 2.52
CA VAL A 54 13.14 -6.39 3.34
C VAL A 54 11.98 -5.91 2.48
N THR A 55 12.24 -5.29 1.33
CA THR A 55 11.19 -4.89 0.37
C THR A 55 10.38 -6.11 -0.10
N VAL A 56 11.05 -7.21 -0.46
CA VAL A 56 10.36 -8.43 -0.92
C VAL A 56 9.55 -9.07 0.20
N CYS A 57 10.10 -9.13 1.42
CA CYS A 57 9.36 -9.62 2.59
C CYS A 57 8.08 -8.81 2.84
N VAL A 58 8.15 -7.48 2.78
CA VAL A 58 6.97 -6.61 2.94
C VAL A 58 5.94 -6.86 1.84
N LEU A 59 6.37 -7.00 0.58
CA LEU A 59 5.48 -7.28 -0.54
C LEU A 59 4.78 -8.64 -0.36
N TRP A 60 5.50 -9.70 -0.01
CA TRP A 60 4.90 -11.02 0.15
C TRP A 60 4.02 -11.15 1.38
N ILE A 61 4.44 -10.59 2.53
CA ILE A 61 3.63 -10.59 3.76
C ILE A 61 2.30 -9.85 3.53
N SER A 62 2.31 -8.77 2.73
CA SER A 62 1.10 -8.03 2.41
C SER A 62 0.28 -8.63 1.26
N ALA A 63 0.90 -9.36 0.32
CA ALA A 63 0.19 -10.00 -0.78
C ALA A 63 -0.77 -11.11 -0.31
N VAL A 64 -0.37 -11.90 0.69
CA VAL A 64 -1.17 -13.00 1.26
C VAL A 64 -2.53 -12.52 1.79
N PRO A 65 -2.62 -11.55 2.72
CA PRO A 65 -3.91 -11.07 3.23
C PRO A 65 -4.74 -10.35 2.17
N VAL A 66 -4.13 -9.77 1.14
CA VAL A 66 -4.89 -9.22 -0.01
C VAL A 66 -5.62 -10.32 -0.77
N ALA A 67 -5.00 -11.48 -1.00
CA ALA A 67 -5.70 -12.62 -1.61
C ALA A 67 -6.83 -13.15 -0.69
N PHE A 68 -6.60 -13.22 0.61
CA PHE A 68 -7.61 -13.66 1.59
C PHE A 68 -8.75 -12.66 1.82
N THR A 69 -8.60 -11.41 1.35
CA THR A 69 -9.68 -10.41 1.43
C THR A 69 -10.94 -10.89 0.71
N GLY A 70 -10.80 -11.63 -0.39
CA GLY A 70 -11.95 -12.20 -1.10
C GLY A 70 -12.73 -13.30 -0.35
N VAL A 71 -12.19 -13.82 0.76
CA VAL A 71 -12.83 -14.91 1.54
C VAL A 71 -13.50 -14.38 2.81
N VAL A 72 -13.30 -13.10 3.14
CA VAL A 72 -13.80 -12.51 4.38
C VAL A 72 -15.34 -12.45 4.40
N GLN A 73 -15.92 -12.74 5.56
CA GLN A 73 -17.38 -12.75 5.78
C GLN A 73 -17.84 -11.89 6.96
N ASN A 74 -16.91 -11.38 7.78
CA ASN A 74 -17.23 -10.65 9.03
C ASN A 74 -16.40 -9.36 9.15
N ALA A 75 -16.94 -8.37 9.87
CA ALA A 75 -16.27 -7.09 10.17
C ALA A 75 -14.89 -7.27 10.86
N ALA A 76 -14.84 -8.15 11.87
CA ALA A 76 -13.61 -8.43 12.59
C ALA A 76 -12.51 -9.04 11.69
N GLY A 77 -12.90 -9.92 10.76
CA GLY A 77 -11.98 -10.48 9.77
C GLY A 77 -11.45 -9.43 8.80
N LEU A 78 -12.31 -8.48 8.40
CA LEU A 78 -11.90 -7.36 7.52
C LEU A 78 -10.89 -6.45 8.24
N ASN A 79 -11.13 -6.12 9.51
CA ASN A 79 -10.22 -5.32 10.32
C ASN A 79 -8.86 -5.99 10.50
N ALA A 80 -8.84 -7.30 10.79
CA ALA A 80 -7.60 -8.06 10.92
C ALA A 80 -6.81 -8.11 9.60
N LEU A 81 -7.48 -8.35 8.47
CA LEU A 81 -6.82 -8.34 7.16
C LEU A 81 -6.29 -6.95 6.82
N ARG A 82 -7.07 -5.89 7.05
CA ARG A 82 -6.66 -4.50 6.84
C ARG A 82 -5.42 -4.12 7.63
N LEU A 83 -5.32 -4.57 8.88
CA LEU A 83 -4.14 -4.36 9.72
C LEU A 83 -2.87 -4.93 9.06
N VAL A 84 -2.93 -6.17 8.55
CA VAL A 84 -1.77 -6.83 7.91
C VAL A 84 -1.50 -6.27 6.51
N ILE A 85 -2.55 -5.92 5.74
CA ILE A 85 -2.38 -5.20 4.45
C ILE A 85 -1.68 -3.86 4.68
N GLY A 86 -1.94 -3.21 5.82
CA GLY A 86 -1.24 -2.03 6.27
C GLY A 86 0.28 -2.19 6.32
N PHE A 87 0.80 -3.41 6.48
CA PHE A 87 2.25 -3.64 6.46
C PHE A 87 2.88 -3.30 5.10
N ALA A 88 2.11 -3.34 4.01
CA ALA A 88 2.53 -2.85 2.70
C ALA A 88 3.00 -1.38 2.74
N GLY A 89 2.45 -0.57 3.66
CA GLY A 89 2.85 0.83 3.86
C GLY A 89 4.29 1.00 4.36
N GLY A 90 4.90 -0.06 4.89
CA GLY A 90 6.33 -0.10 5.22
C GLY A 90 7.25 -0.12 4.00
N ALA A 91 6.75 -0.53 2.82
CA ALA A 91 7.54 -0.53 1.58
C ALA A 91 8.00 0.88 1.18
N PHE A 92 7.30 1.93 1.64
CA PHE A 92 7.75 3.31 1.47
C PHE A 92 9.12 3.54 2.13
N VAL A 93 9.30 3.06 3.36
CA VAL A 93 10.56 3.23 4.10
C VAL A 93 11.69 2.44 3.44
N THR A 94 11.41 1.20 3.02
CA THR A 94 12.42 0.37 2.36
C THR A 94 12.84 0.99 1.03
N CYS A 95 11.91 1.57 0.28
CA CYS A 95 12.17 2.22 -1.00
C CYS A 95 13.00 3.51 -0.84
N GLN A 96 12.63 4.37 0.11
CA GLN A 96 13.39 5.58 0.43
C GLN A 96 14.81 5.26 0.90
N TYR A 97 14.95 4.23 1.73
CA TYR A 97 16.26 3.72 2.15
C TYR A 97 17.07 3.24 0.94
N TRP A 98 16.46 2.44 0.07
CA TRP A 98 17.15 1.86 -1.09
C TRP A 98 17.62 2.91 -2.08
N SER A 99 16.73 3.85 -2.43
CA SER A 99 17.01 5.01 -3.29
C SER A 99 18.18 5.84 -2.74
N SER A 100 18.11 6.23 -1.46
CA SER A 100 19.15 7.05 -0.81
C SER A 100 20.52 6.39 -0.75
N ARG A 101 20.58 5.06 -0.85
CA ARG A 101 21.83 4.28 -0.86
C ARG A 101 22.39 4.05 -2.27
N MET A 102 21.55 4.16 -3.29
CA MET A 102 21.92 4.00 -4.69
C MET A 102 22.49 5.29 -5.30
N PHE A 103 22.02 6.44 -4.84
CA PHE A 103 22.42 7.75 -5.39
C PHE A 103 23.39 8.52 -4.48
N THR A 104 24.16 9.43 -5.07
CA THR A 104 25.03 10.36 -4.33
C THR A 104 24.19 11.39 -3.57
N ARG A 105 24.76 11.99 -2.51
CA ARG A 105 24.03 12.94 -1.64
C ARG A 105 23.43 14.13 -2.38
N GLU A 106 24.10 14.57 -3.44
CA GLU A 106 23.68 15.71 -4.29
C GLU A 106 22.39 15.41 -5.06
N MET A 107 22.16 14.15 -5.46
CA MET A 107 20.98 13.73 -6.23
C MET A 107 19.97 12.91 -5.41
N ALA A 108 20.32 12.49 -4.19
CA ALA A 108 19.47 11.66 -3.36
C ALA A 108 18.10 12.30 -3.08
N GLY A 109 18.05 13.63 -2.92
CA GLY A 109 16.79 14.36 -2.74
C GLY A 109 15.86 14.22 -3.95
N THR A 110 16.37 14.48 -5.15
CA THR A 110 15.60 14.35 -6.40
C THR A 110 15.19 12.91 -6.67
N ALA A 111 16.08 11.94 -6.44
CA ALA A 111 15.75 10.52 -6.59
C ALA A 111 14.62 10.10 -5.63
N ASN A 112 14.68 10.49 -4.37
CA ASN A 112 13.64 10.22 -3.38
C ASN A 112 12.30 10.88 -3.73
N ALA A 113 12.33 12.09 -4.32
CA ALA A 113 11.13 12.78 -4.79
C ALA A 113 10.46 12.04 -5.96
N ILE A 114 11.24 11.62 -6.97
CA ILE A 114 10.72 10.84 -8.12
C ILE A 114 10.13 9.51 -7.65
N VAL A 115 10.84 8.82 -6.76
CA VAL A 115 10.40 7.54 -6.19
C VAL A 115 9.12 7.71 -5.36
N ALA A 116 9.00 8.79 -4.58
CA ALA A 116 7.78 9.11 -3.84
C ALA A 116 6.59 9.40 -4.78
N GLY A 117 6.81 10.20 -5.82
CA GLY A 117 5.79 10.52 -6.84
C GLY A 117 5.24 9.27 -7.54
N TRP A 118 6.13 8.35 -7.93
CA TRP A 118 5.70 7.05 -8.49
C TRP A 118 4.88 6.20 -7.52
N GLY A 119 5.14 6.31 -6.22
CA GLY A 119 4.33 5.65 -5.20
C GLY A 119 2.88 6.14 -5.17
N ASN A 120 2.68 7.45 -5.30
CA ASN A 120 1.36 8.07 -5.32
C ASN A 120 0.62 7.82 -6.64
N LEU A 121 1.32 7.92 -7.78
CA LEU A 121 0.74 7.53 -9.07
C LEU A 121 0.31 6.06 -9.06
N GLY A 122 1.13 5.16 -8.53
CA GLY A 122 0.76 3.74 -8.39
C GLY A 122 -0.49 3.52 -7.54
N GLY A 123 -0.81 4.43 -6.60
CA GLY A 123 -2.08 4.45 -5.88
C GLY A 123 -3.27 4.81 -6.78
N GLY A 124 -3.14 5.86 -7.60
CA GLY A 124 -4.16 6.28 -8.58
C GLY A 124 -4.37 5.25 -9.70
N ALA A 125 -3.29 4.73 -10.27
CA ALA A 125 -3.35 3.67 -11.27
C ALA A 125 -4.02 2.39 -10.73
N ALA A 126 -3.78 2.04 -9.46
CA ALA A 126 -4.48 0.94 -8.82
C ALA A 126 -5.99 1.18 -8.74
N GLN A 127 -6.45 2.41 -8.50
CA GLN A 127 -7.88 2.74 -8.49
C GLN A 127 -8.53 2.56 -9.86
N ILE A 128 -7.87 3.00 -10.94
CA ILE A 128 -8.36 2.79 -12.31
C ILE A 128 -8.38 1.30 -12.64
N VAL A 129 -7.26 0.61 -12.44
CA VAL A 129 -7.12 -0.79 -12.84
C VAL A 129 -8.09 -1.68 -12.06
N VAL A 130 -8.18 -1.51 -10.74
CA VAL A 130 -9.05 -2.33 -9.89
C VAL A 130 -10.52 -1.91 -10.01
N GLY A 131 -10.81 -0.62 -9.87
CA GLY A 131 -12.16 -0.09 -9.78
C GLY A 131 -12.85 0.13 -11.14
N SER A 132 -12.15 0.71 -12.11
CA SER A 132 -12.75 1.10 -13.40
C SER A 132 -12.56 0.07 -14.51
N VAL A 133 -11.61 -0.87 -14.38
CA VAL A 133 -11.33 -1.87 -15.44
C VAL A 133 -11.65 -3.29 -14.98
N LEU A 134 -11.00 -3.77 -13.92
CA LEU A 134 -11.13 -5.17 -13.50
C LEU A 134 -12.51 -5.45 -12.91
N PHE A 135 -13.02 -4.60 -12.02
CA PHE A 135 -14.34 -4.79 -11.42
C PHE A 135 -15.48 -4.92 -12.44
N PRO A 136 -15.68 -4.00 -13.41
CA PRO A 136 -16.73 -4.15 -14.42
C PRO A 136 -16.52 -5.37 -15.33
N LEU A 137 -15.27 -5.68 -15.68
CA LEU A 137 -14.94 -6.84 -16.51
C LEU A 137 -15.38 -8.14 -15.84
N PHE A 138 -15.07 -8.32 -14.55
CA PHE A 138 -15.55 -9.50 -13.80
C PHE A 138 -17.07 -9.48 -13.64
N LYS A 139 -17.70 -8.32 -13.44
CA LYS A 139 -19.16 -8.20 -13.35
C LYS A 139 -19.84 -8.69 -14.63
N ILE A 140 -19.30 -8.36 -15.81
CA ILE A 140 -19.79 -8.84 -17.11
C ILE A 140 -19.60 -10.36 -17.25
N ILE A 141 -18.42 -10.89 -16.89
CA ILE A 141 -18.12 -12.33 -16.98
C ILE A 141 -19.07 -13.15 -16.10
N TYR A 142 -19.29 -12.72 -14.85
CA TYR A 142 -20.18 -13.44 -13.93
C TYR A 142 -21.65 -13.35 -14.34
N ARG A 143 -22.08 -12.21 -14.91
CA ARG A 143 -23.41 -12.09 -15.53
C ARG A 143 -23.58 -13.03 -16.72
N ALA A 144 -22.57 -13.11 -17.60
CA ALA A 144 -22.57 -14.03 -18.75
C ALA A 144 -22.54 -15.52 -18.32
N GLY A 145 -21.93 -15.82 -17.17
CA GLY A 145 -21.91 -17.14 -16.54
C GLY A 145 -23.18 -17.55 -15.78
N GLY A 146 -24.31 -16.86 -15.99
CA GLY A 146 -25.62 -17.23 -15.45
C GLY A 146 -25.96 -16.69 -14.05
N HIS A 147 -25.14 -15.80 -13.49
CA HIS A 147 -25.44 -15.15 -12.20
C HIS A 147 -26.21 -13.84 -12.48
N LEU A 148 -27.53 -13.95 -12.59
CA LEU A 148 -28.44 -12.87 -13.02
C LEU A 148 -28.63 -11.77 -11.97
N ASP A 149 -28.47 -12.09 -10.68
CA ASP A 149 -28.63 -11.11 -9.59
C ASP A 149 -27.43 -10.16 -9.51
N GLU A 150 -27.70 -8.86 -9.58
CA GLU A 150 -26.67 -7.82 -9.52
C GLU A 150 -25.83 -7.89 -8.23
N VAL A 151 -26.47 -8.23 -7.11
CA VAL A 151 -25.81 -8.35 -5.80
C VAL A 151 -24.83 -9.54 -5.78
N HIS A 152 -25.23 -10.70 -6.33
CA HIS A 152 -24.34 -11.87 -6.39
C HIS A 152 -23.18 -11.66 -7.37
N ALA A 153 -23.44 -11.07 -8.54
CA ALA A 153 -22.41 -10.77 -9.52
C ALA A 153 -21.37 -9.76 -8.97
N SER A 154 -21.80 -8.70 -8.31
CA SER A 154 -20.91 -7.76 -7.61
C SER A 154 -20.11 -8.46 -6.51
N ALA A 155 -20.75 -9.32 -5.71
CA ALA A 155 -20.11 -10.03 -4.60
C ALA A 155 -18.98 -10.97 -5.06
N LEU A 156 -19.19 -11.70 -6.17
CA LEU A 156 -18.14 -12.55 -6.75
C LEU A 156 -17.02 -11.72 -7.38
N SER A 157 -17.36 -10.59 -8.02
CA SER A 157 -16.41 -9.74 -8.74
C SER A 157 -15.38 -9.09 -7.82
N TRP A 158 -15.79 -8.49 -6.69
CA TRP A 158 -14.81 -7.87 -5.79
C TRP A 158 -13.87 -8.90 -5.16
N ARG A 159 -14.36 -10.13 -4.90
CA ARG A 159 -13.58 -11.21 -4.31
C ARG A 159 -12.47 -11.69 -5.24
N THR A 160 -12.75 -11.83 -6.54
CA THR A 160 -11.75 -12.27 -7.52
C THR A 160 -10.79 -11.16 -7.92
N VAL A 161 -11.25 -9.92 -7.98
CA VAL A 161 -10.41 -8.77 -8.32
C VAL A 161 -9.24 -8.62 -7.33
N CYS A 162 -9.42 -8.92 -6.04
CA CYS A 162 -8.35 -8.86 -5.04
C CYS A 162 -7.19 -9.85 -5.29
N ILE A 163 -7.41 -10.94 -6.03
CA ILE A 163 -6.38 -11.95 -6.30
C ILE A 163 -5.33 -11.41 -7.29
N LEU A 164 -5.74 -10.59 -8.26
CA LEU A 164 -4.86 -10.08 -9.31
C LEU A 164 -3.73 -9.16 -8.75
N PRO A 165 -4.01 -8.15 -7.91
CA PRO A 165 -2.95 -7.36 -7.27
C PRO A 165 -2.03 -8.19 -6.37
N SER A 166 -2.57 -9.22 -5.71
CA SER A 166 -1.77 -10.15 -4.90
C SER A 166 -0.78 -10.92 -5.76
N LEU A 167 -1.23 -11.50 -6.87
CA LEU A 167 -0.36 -12.22 -7.79
C LEU A 167 0.70 -11.29 -8.42
N ALA A 168 0.29 -10.10 -8.86
CA ALA A 168 1.21 -9.12 -9.44
C ALA A 168 2.31 -8.73 -8.45
N THR A 169 1.99 -8.53 -7.17
CA THR A 169 2.97 -8.15 -6.15
C THR A 169 3.92 -9.28 -5.78
N ILE A 170 3.46 -10.54 -5.81
CA ILE A 170 4.34 -11.72 -5.68
C ILE A 170 5.31 -11.78 -6.85
N LEU A 171 4.83 -11.64 -8.09
CA LEU A 171 5.66 -11.65 -9.30
C LEU A 171 6.70 -10.53 -9.31
N VAL A 172 6.31 -9.32 -8.92
CA VAL A 172 7.25 -8.19 -8.75
C VAL A 172 8.28 -8.50 -7.67
N GLY A 173 7.89 -9.11 -6.56
CA GLY A 173 8.83 -9.56 -5.53
C GLY A 173 9.85 -10.58 -6.06
N ILE A 174 9.42 -11.55 -6.87
CA ILE A 174 10.33 -12.51 -7.54
C ILE A 174 11.27 -11.77 -8.50
N TRP A 175 10.75 -10.80 -9.24
CA TRP A 175 11.55 -10.00 -10.18
C TRP A 175 12.62 -9.17 -9.45
N ILE A 176 12.29 -8.51 -8.34
CA ILE A 176 13.25 -7.79 -7.48
C ILE A 176 14.35 -8.74 -6.95
N LEU A 177 14.00 -9.99 -6.62
CA LEU A 177 14.98 -10.98 -6.21
C LEU A 177 15.87 -11.49 -7.35
N ARG A 178 15.60 -11.18 -8.62
CA ARG A 178 16.47 -11.60 -9.74
C ARG A 178 17.19 -10.44 -10.43
N ALA A 179 16.54 -9.27 -10.51
CA ALA A 179 16.98 -8.16 -11.34
C ALA A 179 17.56 -6.97 -10.56
N SER A 180 17.69 -7.06 -9.22
CA SER A 180 18.09 -5.92 -8.40
C SER A 180 19.17 -6.26 -7.38
N ASP A 181 19.97 -5.27 -6.98
CA ASP A 181 21.03 -5.38 -5.97
C ASP A 181 20.74 -4.50 -4.75
N ASP A 182 21.26 -4.86 -3.57
CA ASP A 182 21.03 -4.08 -2.34
C ASP A 182 21.74 -2.71 -2.33
N ALA A 183 22.90 -2.60 -2.98
CA ALA A 183 23.72 -1.39 -3.03
C ALA A 183 24.60 -1.36 -4.29
N PRO A 184 25.15 -0.19 -4.69
CA PRO A 184 26.06 -0.10 -5.84
C PRO A 184 27.31 -0.98 -5.71
N ARG A 185 27.70 -1.31 -4.47
CA ARG A 185 28.84 -2.19 -4.15
C ARG A 185 28.46 -3.67 -4.04
N GLY A 186 27.25 -4.05 -4.45
CA GLY A 186 26.74 -5.41 -4.37
C GLY A 186 25.90 -5.69 -3.13
N ASN A 187 25.63 -6.97 -2.88
CA ASN A 187 24.61 -7.40 -1.94
C ASN A 187 25.06 -7.34 -0.47
N TYR A 188 24.14 -6.99 0.44
CA TYR A 188 24.46 -6.77 1.86
C TYR A 188 25.06 -8.02 2.53
N LYS A 189 24.60 -9.21 2.13
CA LYS A 189 25.15 -10.49 2.62
C LYS A 189 26.64 -10.65 2.32
N GLN A 190 27.10 -10.17 1.16
CA GLN A 190 28.51 -10.25 0.76
C GLN A 190 29.33 -9.17 1.46
N LEU A 191 28.82 -7.93 1.52
CA LEU A 191 29.47 -6.81 2.19
C LEU A 191 29.66 -7.05 3.69
N LYS A 192 28.68 -7.67 4.35
CA LYS A 192 28.77 -8.03 5.77
C LYS A 192 29.76 -9.17 6.02
N LYS A 193 29.83 -10.17 5.14
CA LYS A 193 30.84 -11.23 5.20
C LYS A 193 32.26 -10.72 4.97
N ALA A 194 32.42 -9.70 4.12
CA ALA A 194 33.70 -9.06 3.87
C ALA A 194 34.15 -8.15 5.03
N GLY A 195 33.27 -7.81 5.98
CA GLY A 195 33.57 -6.89 7.09
C GLY A 195 33.53 -5.40 6.70
N TRP A 196 32.95 -5.07 5.54
CA TRP A 196 32.99 -3.70 4.99
C TRP A 196 31.81 -2.83 5.43
N MET A 197 30.99 -3.34 6.35
CA MET A 197 29.78 -2.66 6.83
C MET A 197 29.91 -2.40 8.33
N PRO A 198 29.86 -1.13 8.79
CA PRO A 198 29.90 -0.82 10.21
C PRO A 198 28.70 -1.43 10.92
N GLU A 199 28.88 -1.87 12.17
CA GLU A 199 27.76 -2.36 12.97
C GLU A 199 26.79 -1.23 13.27
N VAL A 200 25.54 -1.39 12.85
CA VAL A 200 24.49 -0.41 13.09
C VAL A 200 23.90 -0.64 14.47
N LYS A 201 24.17 0.28 15.40
CA LYS A 201 23.55 0.30 16.73
C LYS A 201 22.17 0.95 16.67
N VAL A 202 21.17 0.15 16.32
CA VAL A 202 19.77 0.58 16.15
C VAL A 202 19.24 1.40 17.33
N TYR A 203 19.53 0.98 18.57
CA TYR A 203 19.04 1.65 19.77
C TYR A 203 19.61 3.06 19.94
N GLU A 204 20.91 3.25 19.69
CA GLU A 204 21.56 4.57 19.82
C GLU A 204 21.04 5.54 18.75
N ASN A 205 20.89 5.07 17.50
CA ASN A 205 20.33 5.87 16.40
C ASN A 205 18.87 6.25 16.65
N PHE A 206 18.06 5.32 17.15
CA PHE A 206 16.67 5.57 17.48
C PHE A 206 16.54 6.59 18.63
N LYS A 207 17.34 6.43 19.70
CA LYS A 207 17.37 7.37 20.82
C LYS A 207 17.80 8.77 20.36
N TYR A 208 18.82 8.86 19.51
CA TYR A 208 19.26 10.13 18.94
C TYR A 208 18.15 10.80 18.10
N ALA A 209 17.48 10.04 17.24
CA ALA A 209 16.37 10.56 16.43
C ALA A 209 15.18 11.02 17.29
N ALA A 210 14.83 10.27 18.34
CA ALA A 210 13.71 10.55 19.23
C ALA A 210 13.96 11.74 20.17
N LEU A 211 15.22 12.03 20.51
CA LEU A 211 15.57 13.19 21.34
C LEU A 211 15.71 14.49 20.54
N ASN A 212 15.76 14.40 19.20
CA ASN A 212 15.93 15.57 18.35
C ASN A 212 14.58 16.26 18.06
N LEU A 213 14.45 17.52 18.48
CA LEU A 213 13.24 18.33 18.25
C LEU A 213 12.90 18.50 16.77
N ASN A 214 13.90 18.58 15.89
CA ASN A 214 13.66 18.72 14.45
C ASN A 214 12.93 17.50 13.88
N THR A 215 13.21 16.30 14.40
CA THR A 215 12.50 15.07 14.01
C THR A 215 11.02 15.19 14.32
N TRP A 216 10.66 15.72 15.49
CA TRP A 216 9.25 15.86 15.90
C TRP A 216 8.52 16.93 15.11
N MET A 217 9.16 18.06 14.83
CA MET A 217 8.56 19.09 13.96
C MET A 217 8.25 18.55 12.57
N LEU A 218 9.20 17.84 11.96
CA LEU A 218 9.02 17.19 10.65
C LEU A 218 7.96 16.08 10.71
N ALA A 219 7.92 15.30 11.79
CA ALA A 219 6.94 14.23 11.98
C ALA A 219 5.51 14.78 12.09
N ILE A 220 5.29 15.86 12.85
CA ILE A 220 3.98 16.51 13.00
C ILE A 220 3.54 17.11 11.66
N GLN A 221 4.43 17.84 10.98
CA GLN A 221 4.13 18.42 9.68
C GLN A 221 3.73 17.32 8.67
N TYR A 222 4.51 16.24 8.61
CA TYR A 222 4.21 15.10 7.74
C TYR A 222 2.88 14.42 8.13
N ALA A 223 2.60 14.23 9.42
CA ALA A 223 1.35 13.65 9.89
C ALA A 223 0.13 14.49 9.50
N CYS A 224 0.22 15.82 9.57
CA CYS A 224 -0.85 16.72 9.14
C CYS A 224 -1.06 16.67 7.62
N CYS A 225 -0.01 16.80 6.82
CA CYS A 225 -0.13 16.79 5.36
C CYS A 225 -0.59 15.43 4.83
N PHE A 226 0.12 14.36 5.20
CA PHE A 226 -0.18 13.01 4.73
C PHE A 226 -1.50 12.48 5.32
N GLY A 227 -1.87 12.88 6.54
CA GLY A 227 -3.14 12.49 7.15
C GLY A 227 -4.36 13.04 6.41
N VAL A 228 -4.30 14.30 5.97
CA VAL A 228 -5.34 14.90 5.13
C VAL A 228 -5.41 14.21 3.77
N GLU A 229 -4.25 13.98 3.14
CA GLU A 229 -4.16 13.26 1.86
C GLU A 229 -4.77 11.86 1.95
N LEU A 230 -4.48 11.13 3.03
CA LEU A 230 -4.98 9.79 3.26
C LEU A 230 -6.49 9.76 3.52
N THR A 231 -7.01 10.74 4.26
CA THR A 231 -8.45 10.87 4.50
C THR A 231 -9.18 11.14 3.19
N MET A 232 -8.64 12.03 2.37
CA MET A 232 -9.23 12.38 1.10
C MET A 232 -9.20 11.22 0.10
N THR A 233 -8.07 10.52 -0.03
CA THR A 233 -7.96 9.35 -0.93
C THR A 233 -8.84 8.17 -0.52
N ASN A 234 -9.09 7.99 0.78
CA ASN A 234 -10.01 6.95 1.27
C ASN A 234 -11.49 7.34 1.08
N GLY A 235 -11.83 8.62 1.19
CA GLY A 235 -13.22 9.11 1.12
C GLY A 235 -13.67 9.58 -0.27
N ALA A 236 -12.76 9.94 -1.18
CA ALA A 236 -13.08 10.60 -2.44
C ALA A 236 -14.04 9.79 -3.33
N ALA A 237 -13.80 8.49 -3.50
CA ALA A 237 -14.66 7.65 -4.33
C ALA A 237 -16.09 7.54 -3.76
N SER A 238 -16.23 7.37 -2.45
CA SER A 238 -17.55 7.35 -1.79
C SER A 238 -18.24 8.71 -1.88
N TYR A 239 -17.51 9.80 -1.71
CA TYR A 239 -18.04 11.17 -1.80
C TYR A 239 -18.62 11.47 -3.19
N PHE A 240 -17.90 11.13 -4.26
CA PHE A 240 -18.38 11.34 -5.63
C PHE A 240 -19.61 10.49 -5.96
N TYR A 241 -19.71 9.29 -5.38
CA TYR A 241 -20.90 8.47 -5.50
C TYR A 241 -22.09 9.08 -4.76
N GLU A 242 -21.93 9.43 -3.48
CA GLU A 242 -23.05 9.84 -2.61
C GLU A 242 -23.61 11.23 -2.94
N ILE A 243 -22.74 12.17 -3.32
CA ILE A 243 -23.14 13.56 -3.57
C ILE A 243 -23.53 13.80 -5.03
N PHE A 244 -22.88 13.13 -5.98
CA PHE A 244 -23.08 13.36 -7.40
C PHE A 244 -23.79 12.21 -8.12
N ASP A 245 -24.22 11.16 -7.40
CA ASP A 245 -24.92 9.97 -7.91
C ASP A 245 -24.16 9.29 -9.06
N LEU A 246 -22.83 9.39 -9.04
CA LEU A 246 -21.96 8.84 -10.08
C LEU A 246 -21.79 7.33 -9.89
N PRO A 247 -21.78 6.52 -10.97
CA PRO A 247 -21.51 5.09 -10.86
C PRO A 247 -20.09 4.85 -10.33
N THR A 248 -19.88 3.75 -9.61
CA THR A 248 -18.62 3.37 -8.93
C THR A 248 -17.39 3.49 -9.84
N GLU A 249 -17.54 3.14 -11.12
CA GLU A 249 -16.48 3.20 -12.13
C GLU A 249 -16.02 4.64 -12.42
N GLN A 250 -16.96 5.58 -12.54
CA GLN A 250 -16.69 7.00 -12.80
C GLN A 250 -16.17 7.68 -11.53
N ALA A 251 -16.74 7.35 -10.36
CA ALA A 251 -16.26 7.86 -9.08
C ALA A 251 -14.81 7.44 -8.80
N ALA A 252 -14.45 6.18 -9.09
CA ALA A 252 -13.08 5.70 -8.99
C ALA A 252 -12.13 6.38 -9.99
N ALA A 253 -12.59 6.62 -11.23
CA ALA A 253 -11.80 7.32 -12.24
C ALA A 253 -11.49 8.77 -11.83
N ILE A 254 -12.47 9.50 -11.31
CA ILE A 254 -12.27 10.89 -10.83
C ILE A 254 -11.37 10.90 -9.60
N ALA A 255 -11.57 10.00 -8.64
CA ALA A 255 -10.72 9.89 -7.46
C ALA A 255 -9.25 9.60 -7.83
N SER A 256 -9.01 8.85 -8.90
CA SER A 256 -7.67 8.51 -9.35
C SER A 256 -6.84 9.71 -9.82
N ILE A 257 -7.49 10.76 -10.34
CA ILE A 257 -6.84 12.00 -10.81
C ILE A 257 -5.98 12.58 -9.69
N PHE A 258 -6.46 12.52 -8.45
CA PHE A 258 -5.70 13.01 -7.31
C PHE A 258 -4.38 12.25 -7.09
N GLY A 259 -4.34 10.95 -7.36
CA GLY A 259 -3.10 10.19 -7.34
C GLY A 259 -2.12 10.59 -8.43
N PHE A 260 -2.61 11.00 -9.61
CA PHE A 260 -1.79 11.45 -10.73
C PHE A 260 -1.21 12.87 -10.56
N LEU A 261 -1.86 13.73 -9.78
CA LEU A 261 -1.38 15.10 -9.49
C LEU A 261 -0.08 15.15 -8.67
N ASN A 262 0.34 14.01 -8.11
CA ASN A 262 1.52 13.90 -7.26
C ASN A 262 2.85 13.68 -8.03
N ILE A 263 2.84 13.77 -9.36
CA ILE A 263 4.03 13.72 -10.23
C ILE A 263 4.37 15.11 -10.76
#